data_AF-A0A485BZM7-F1
#
_entry.id   AF-A0A485BZM7-F1
#
_cell.length_a   1.000
_cell.length_b   1.000
_cell.length_c   1.000
_cell.angle_alpha   90.00
_cell.angle_beta   90.00
_cell.angle_gamma   90.00
#
_symmetry.space_group_name_H-M   'P 1'
#
loop_
_entity.id
_entity.type
_entity.pdbx_description
1 polymer ?
#
loop_
_entity_poly.entity_id
_entity_poly.type
_entity_poly.pdbx_seq_one_letter_code
_entity_poly.pdbx_strand_id
1 'polypeptide(L)'
;MLSDLPAAELARQFRELRDLSAEIADWEPPYRVFKAIEGTCLACNAGPHLTDLGLTDGTTRRIVDPLIACRETPEHTHNNNHGA
;
A
#
# COMPACT_ATOMS: atom_id res chain seq x y z
N MET A 1 13.65 -14.86 3.20
CA MET A 1 14.96 -14.18 3.35
C MET A 1 15.40 -14.30 4.80
N LEU A 2 16.70 -14.43 5.07
CA LEU A 2 17.26 -14.64 6.42
C LEU A 2 18.48 -13.72 6.61
N SER A 3 18.85 -13.47 7.87
CA SER A 3 20.04 -12.69 8.26
C SER A 3 21.05 -13.58 8.96
N ASP A 4 22.34 -13.30 8.77
CA ASP A 4 23.44 -13.98 9.46
C ASP A 4 23.73 -13.40 10.86
N LEU A 5 23.00 -12.37 11.30
CA LEU A 5 23.15 -11.80 12.63
C LEU A 5 22.77 -12.80 13.73
N PRO A 6 23.40 -12.71 14.91
CA PRO A 6 22.93 -13.46 16.07
C PRO A 6 21.46 -13.17 16.37
N ALA A 7 20.69 -14.20 16.73
CA ALA A 7 19.24 -14.10 16.90
C ALA A 7 18.81 -12.98 17.88
N ALA A 8 19.58 -12.77 18.96
CA ALA A 8 19.29 -11.72 19.93
C ALA A 8 19.37 -10.31 19.31
N GLU A 9 20.34 -10.08 18.43
CA GLU A 9 20.55 -8.80 17.77
C GLU A 9 19.48 -8.55 16.70
N LEU A 10 19.20 -9.54 15.84
CA LEU A 10 18.13 -9.43 14.86
C LEU A 10 16.77 -9.18 15.53
N ALA A 11 16.48 -9.87 16.62
CA ALA A 11 15.23 -9.70 17.35
C ALA A 11 15.12 -8.30 17.98
N ARG A 12 16.23 -7.71 18.43
CA ARG A 12 16.28 -6.33 18.94
C ARG A 12 15.94 -5.34 17.82
N GLN A 13 16.58 -5.47 16.66
CA GLN A 13 16.34 -4.62 15.51
C GLN A 13 14.91 -4.73 14.97
N PHE A 14 14.36 -5.95 14.90
CA PHE A 14 12.98 -6.15 14.44
C PHE A 14 11.93 -5.54 15.39
N ARG A 15 12.17 -5.59 16.71
CA ARG A 15 11.33 -4.90 17.70
C ARG A 15 11.38 -3.38 17.51
N GLU A 16 12.58 -2.83 17.34
CA GLU A 16 12.78 -1.40 17.09
C GLU A 16 12.03 -0.94 15.82
N LEU A 17 12.12 -1.70 14.73
CA LEU A 17 11.35 -1.43 13.50
C LEU A 17 9.84 -1.44 13.73
N ARG A 18 9.32 -2.45 14.45
CA ARG A 18 7.89 -2.52 14.79
C ARG A 18 7.47 -1.31 15.61
N ASP A 19 8.27 -0.90 16.59
CA ASP A 19 7.94 0.20 17.49
C ASP A 19 7.93 1.54 16.75
N LEU A 20 8.94 1.80 15.91
CA LEU A 20 9.00 2.99 15.05
C LEU A 20 7.84 3.06 14.04
N SER A 21 7.32 1.91 13.59
CA SER A 21 6.19 1.90 12.64
C SER A 21 4.93 2.57 13.19
N ALA A 22 4.76 2.62 14.52
CA ALA A 22 3.63 3.28 15.17
C ALA A 22 3.68 4.81 15.06
N GLU A 23 4.83 5.39 14.71
CA GLU A 23 4.95 6.82 14.43
C GLU A 23 4.39 7.19 13.04
N ILE A 24 4.23 6.21 12.15
CA ILE A 24 3.84 6.40 10.75
C ILE A 24 2.37 6.02 10.53
N ALA A 25 1.84 5.06 11.30
CA ALA A 25 0.50 4.54 11.11
C ALA A 25 -0.19 4.19 12.44
N ASP A 26 -1.48 4.52 12.52
CA ASP A 26 -2.34 4.12 13.62
C ASP A 26 -2.78 2.66 13.47
N TRP A 27 -2.12 1.77 14.20
CA TRP A 27 -2.45 0.34 14.23
C TRP A 27 -3.72 0.07 15.07
N GLU A 28 -4.65 -0.69 14.50
CA GLU A 28 -5.91 -1.08 15.12
C GLU A 28 -6.12 -2.61 15.02
N PRO A 29 -5.99 -3.33 16.14
CA PRO A 29 -6.29 -4.77 16.19
C PRO A 29 -7.77 -5.09 15.86
N PRO A 30 -8.06 -6.28 15.31
CA PRO A 30 -7.11 -7.35 15.01
C PRO A 30 -6.53 -7.28 13.60
N TYR A 31 -7.14 -6.51 12.69
CA TYR A 31 -6.87 -6.61 11.26
C TYR A 31 -5.82 -5.62 10.75
N ARG A 32 -5.80 -4.39 11.28
CA ARG A 32 -4.85 -3.35 10.86
C ARG A 32 -3.66 -3.35 11.83
N VAL A 33 -2.85 -4.39 11.75
CA VAL A 33 -1.67 -4.59 12.61
C VAL A 33 -0.41 -4.62 11.78
N PHE A 34 0.75 -4.33 12.39
CA PHE A 34 2.06 -4.34 11.72
C PHE A 34 2.31 -5.63 10.89
N LYS A 35 1.84 -6.78 11.39
CA LYS A 35 2.02 -8.06 10.71
C LYS A 35 1.27 -8.17 9.38
N ALA A 36 0.21 -7.38 9.16
CA ALA A 36 -0.58 -7.40 7.94
C ALA A 36 0.22 -6.92 6.71
N ILE A 37 1.27 -6.12 6.91
CA ILE A 37 2.15 -5.61 5.84
C ILE A 37 2.70 -6.76 5.00
N GLU A 38 3.19 -7.82 5.66
CA GLU A 38 3.77 -9.02 5.03
C GLU A 38 2.77 -9.80 4.15
N GLY A 39 1.47 -9.59 4.36
CA GLY A 39 0.40 -10.27 3.63
C GLY A 39 -0.18 -9.48 2.46
N THR A 40 0.24 -8.22 2.27
CA THR A 40 -0.40 -7.29 1.31
C THR A 40 -0.30 -7.74 -0.15
N CYS A 41 0.78 -8.44 -0.51
CA CYS A 41 1.05 -8.91 -1.87
C CYS A 41 0.82 -10.43 -2.08
N LEU A 42 0.09 -11.10 -1.18
CA LEU A 42 -0.22 -12.52 -1.32
C LEU A 42 -1.32 -12.76 -2.37
N ALA A 43 -0.93 -12.85 -3.63
CA ALA A 43 -1.82 -12.98 -4.81
C ALA A 43 -2.82 -14.16 -4.77
N CYS A 44 -2.55 -15.19 -3.97
CA CYS A 44 -3.41 -16.35 -3.83
C CYS A 44 -4.60 -16.14 -2.87
N ASN A 45 -4.54 -15.10 -2.04
CA ASN A 45 -5.65 -14.75 -1.16
C ASN A 45 -6.83 -14.22 -1.98
N ALA A 46 -8.05 -14.45 -1.48
CA ALA A 46 -9.26 -14.00 -2.16
C ALA A 46 -9.33 -12.47 -2.21
N GLY A 47 -9.71 -11.94 -3.38
CA GLY A 47 -9.85 -10.51 -3.59
C GLY A 47 -8.57 -9.83 -4.09
N PRO A 48 -8.59 -8.49 -4.19
CA PRO A 48 -7.53 -7.71 -4.81
C PRO A 48 -6.28 -7.60 -3.92
N HIS A 49 -5.12 -7.93 -4.47
CA HIS A 49 -3.80 -7.80 -3.86
C HIS A 49 -2.83 -7.18 -4.86
N LEU A 50 -2.06 -6.16 -4.45
CA LEU A 50 -1.07 -5.54 -5.32
C LEU A 50 0.20 -6.41 -5.35
N THR A 51 0.64 -6.76 -6.55
CA THR A 51 1.85 -7.55 -6.83
C THR A 51 2.80 -6.77 -7.74
N ASP A 52 3.93 -7.38 -8.08
CA ASP A 52 4.86 -6.88 -9.10
C ASP A 52 4.26 -6.87 -10.52
N LEU A 53 3.20 -7.64 -10.79
CA LEU A 53 2.49 -7.66 -12.07
C LEU A 53 1.29 -6.68 -12.13
N GLY A 54 0.93 -6.06 -11.00
CA GLY A 54 -0.25 -5.19 -10.86
C GLY A 54 -1.24 -5.69 -9.80
N LEU A 55 -2.47 -5.16 -9.85
CA LEU A 55 -3.53 -5.54 -8.91
C LEU A 55 -4.13 -6.89 -9.31
N THR A 56 -3.86 -7.95 -8.56
CA THR A 56 -4.34 -9.31 -8.84
C THR A 56 -5.57 -9.65 -8.02
N ASP A 57 -6.53 -10.40 -8.58
CA ASP A 57 -7.61 -11.02 -7.81
C ASP A 57 -7.42 -12.55 -7.75
N GLY A 58 -7.16 -13.08 -6.55
CA GLY A 58 -6.94 -14.51 -6.34
C GLY A 58 -8.17 -15.39 -6.63
N THR A 59 -9.38 -14.83 -6.62
CA THR A 59 -10.63 -15.53 -6.94
C THR A 59 -10.75 -15.78 -8.44
N THR A 60 -10.55 -14.74 -9.24
CA THR A 60 -10.69 -14.79 -10.71
C THR A 60 -9.40 -15.14 -11.44
N ARG A 61 -8.25 -15.08 -10.74
CA ARG A 61 -6.90 -15.26 -11.28
C ARG A 61 -6.57 -14.29 -12.40
N ARG A 62 -7.00 -13.04 -12.26
CA ARG A 62 -6.77 -11.96 -13.23
C ARG A 62 -5.97 -10.84 -12.59
N ILE A 63 -5.19 -10.15 -13.42
CA ILE A 63 -4.72 -8.79 -13.11
C ILE A 63 -5.81 -7.83 -13.56
N VAL A 64 -6.23 -6.93 -12.69
CA VAL A 64 -7.30 -5.96 -12.92
C VAL A 64 -6.72 -4.56 -13.07
N ASP A 65 -7.35 -3.75 -13.93
CA ASP A 65 -6.99 -2.34 -14.08
C ASP A 65 -7.48 -1.54 -12.86
N PRO A 66 -6.59 -0.88 -12.10
CA PRO A 66 -7.01 -0.05 -10.98
C PRO A 66 -7.73 1.23 -11.43
N LEU A 67 -7.55 1.71 -12.67
CA LEU A 67 -8.20 2.91 -13.19
C LEU A 67 -9.50 2.55 -13.91
N ILE A 68 -10.64 2.77 -13.25
CA ILE A 68 -11.95 2.43 -13.82
C ILE A 68 -12.50 3.56 -14.71
N ALA A 69 -12.28 4.82 -14.33
CA ALA A 69 -12.69 5.99 -15.10
C ALA A 69 -11.91 7.24 -14.65
N CYS A 70 -11.71 8.19 -15.56
CA CYS A 70 -11.16 9.50 -15.26
C CYS A 70 -12.20 10.59 -15.55
N ARG A 71 -12.28 11.62 -14.70
CA ARG A 71 -12.94 12.88 -15.04
C ARG A 71 -11.88 13.96 -15.14
N GLU A 72 -11.89 14.72 -16.21
CA GLU A 72 -11.06 15.91 -16.33
C GLU A 72 -11.66 17.04 -15.50
N THR A 73 -10.81 17.79 -14.81
CA THR A 73 -11.24 19.04 -14.17
C THR A 73 -11.24 20.12 -15.26
N PRO A 74 -12.33 20.86 -15.48
CA PRO A 74 -12.36 21.91 -16.51
C PRO A 74 -11.24 22.91 -16.26
N GLU A 75 -10.50 23.29 -17.32
CA GLU A 75 -9.52 24.36 -17.21
C GLU A 75 -10.21 25.69 -16.83
N HIS A 76 -9.67 26.39 -15.83
CA HIS A 76 -10.13 27.73 -15.48
C HIS A 76 -9.67 28.70 -16.58
N THR A 77 -10.54 29.03 -17.53
CA THR A 77 -10.29 30.13 -18.47
C THR A 77 -10.33 31.46 -17.71
N HIS A 78 -9.17 32.07 -17.47
CA HIS A 78 -9.08 33.46 -17.01
C HIS A 78 -9.54 34.39 -18.15
N ASN A 79 -10.77 34.87 -18.09
CA ASN A 79 -11.27 35.93 -18.97
C ASN A 79 -10.64 37.27 -18.56
N ASN A 80 -9.54 37.63 -19.21
CA ASN A 80 -8.96 38.98 -19.10
C ASN A 80 -9.74 39.95 -19.99
N ASN A 81 -10.96 40.32 -19.60
CA ASN A 81 -11.63 41.50 -20.17
C ASN A 81 -11.09 42.76 -19.47
N HIS A 82 -9.97 43.29 -19.96
CA HIS A 82 -9.62 44.69 -19.71
C HIS A 82 -10.35 45.53 -20.76
N GLY A 83 -11.46 46.15 -20.34
CA GLY A 83 -12.19 47.13 -21.15
C GLY A 83 -11.31 48.33 -21.49
N ALA A 84 -11.32 48.70 -22.76
CA ALA A 84 -10.83 49.97 -23.29
C ALA A 84 -11.90 51.06 -23.15
#